data_AF-A0A959DCW9-F1
#
_entry.id   AF-A0A959DCW9-F1
#
_cell.length_a   1.000
_cell.length_b   1.000
_cell.length_c   1.000
_cell.angle_alpha   90.00
_cell.angle_beta   90.00
_cell.angle_gamma   90.00
#
_symmetry.space_group_name_H-M   'P 1'
#
loop_
_entity.id
_entity.type
_entity.pdbx_description
1 polymer ?
#
loop_
_entity_poly.entity_id
_entity_poly.type
_entity_poly.pdbx_seq_one_letter_code
_entity_poly.pdbx_strand_id
1 'polypeptide(L)'
;MKTSIILALSGFFLLSACGKEGDPVFDQLGPEVTILTPVDGAELPGGEKVPLVAEIEENLGLHSYYIWLVNERDGMPSLIEKQHLH
;
A
#
# COMPACT_ATOMS: atom_id res chain seq x y z
N MET A 1 -62.76 44.39 -23.44
CA MET A 1 -61.47 44.09 -24.09
C MET A 1 -60.31 44.51 -23.19
N LYS A 2 -59.61 43.53 -22.61
CA LYS A 2 -58.14 43.46 -22.46
C LYS A 2 -57.81 42.16 -21.72
N THR A 3 -57.47 41.16 -22.52
CA THR A 3 -56.79 39.92 -22.16
C THR A 3 -55.38 40.26 -21.69
N SER A 4 -54.92 39.63 -20.59
CA SER A 4 -53.50 39.36 -20.36
C SER A 4 -53.38 38.14 -19.45
N ILE A 5 -53.10 36.99 -20.07
CA ILE A 5 -52.53 35.80 -19.43
C ILE A 5 -51.02 36.04 -19.34
N ILE A 6 -50.43 35.87 -18.17
CA ILE A 6 -48.97 35.76 -18.01
C ILE A 6 -48.67 34.35 -17.49
N LEU A 7 -48.26 33.47 -18.41
CA LEU A 7 -47.52 32.25 -18.13
C LEU A 7 -46.03 32.58 -18.23
N ALA A 8 -45.26 32.32 -17.17
CA ALA A 8 -43.80 32.15 -17.19
C ALA A 8 -43.52 31.13 -16.07
N LEU A 9 -43.25 29.85 -16.33
CA LEU A 9 -42.14 29.21 -17.04
C LEU A 9 -40.75 29.61 -16.51
N SER A 10 -40.34 28.98 -15.41
CA SER A 10 -38.93 28.70 -15.01
C SER A 10 -38.99 28.10 -13.59
N GLY A 11 -38.70 26.84 -13.30
CA GLY A 11 -37.60 26.01 -13.80
C GLY A 11 -36.39 26.18 -12.87
N PHE A 12 -36.27 25.34 -11.84
CA PHE A 12 -34.95 24.89 -11.39
C PHE A 12 -35.05 23.62 -10.54
N PHE A 13 -34.56 22.54 -11.12
CA PHE A 13 -34.48 21.19 -10.60
C PHE A 13 -33.36 21.17 -9.53
N LEU A 14 -33.70 21.12 -8.24
CA LEU A 14 -32.74 21.02 -7.14
C LEU A 14 -32.33 19.56 -6.87
N LEU A 15 -31.91 18.84 -7.90
CA LEU A 15 -31.30 17.51 -7.75
C LEU A 15 -29.84 17.57 -8.22
N SER A 16 -29.01 18.32 -7.51
CA SER A 16 -27.56 18.29 -7.77
C SER A 16 -26.75 18.67 -6.54
N ALA A 17 -26.90 17.88 -5.49
CA ALA A 17 -25.97 17.87 -4.37
C ALA A 17 -25.61 16.44 -3.99
N CYS A 18 -25.20 15.63 -4.98
CA CYS A 18 -24.27 14.54 -4.70
C CYS A 18 -22.89 15.19 -4.73
N GLY A 19 -22.43 15.64 -3.56
CA GLY A 19 -21.10 16.20 -3.39
C GLY A 19 -20.08 15.16 -3.86
N LYS A 20 -19.14 15.59 -4.71
CA LYS A 20 -18.09 14.78 -5.29
C LYS A 20 -17.43 13.92 -4.20
N GLU A 21 -17.62 12.61 -4.27
CA GLU A 21 -16.58 11.69 -3.78
C GLU A 21 -15.31 12.05 -4.56
N GLY A 22 -14.22 12.29 -3.83
CA GLY A 22 -12.95 12.66 -4.43
C GLY A 22 -12.53 11.61 -5.45
N ASP A 23 -11.85 12.05 -6.51
CA ASP A 23 -11.33 11.12 -7.51
C ASP A 23 -10.45 10.07 -6.81
N PRO A 24 -10.55 8.78 -7.17
CA PRO A 24 -9.72 7.74 -6.58
C PRO A 24 -8.24 8.09 -6.81
N VAL A 25 -7.49 8.18 -5.71
CA VAL A 25 -6.05 8.42 -5.75
C VAL A 25 -5.35 7.06 -5.68
N PHE A 26 -4.54 6.76 -6.68
CA PHE A 26 -3.69 5.57 -6.65
C PHE A 26 -2.60 5.74 -5.61
N ASP A 27 -2.33 4.67 -4.88
CA ASP A 27 -1.18 4.64 -3.98
C ASP A 27 0.13 4.76 -4.76
N GLN A 28 1.02 5.59 -4.21
CA GLN A 28 2.35 5.86 -4.75
C GLN A 28 3.44 5.62 -3.71
N LEU A 29 3.08 5.30 -2.48
CA LEU A 29 4.01 4.97 -1.41
C LEU A 29 4.22 3.46 -1.43
N GLY A 30 5.48 3.03 -1.59
CA GLY A 30 5.83 1.62 -1.45
C GLY A 30 6.05 1.25 0.02
N PRO A 31 6.00 -0.05 0.37
CA PRO A 31 6.37 -0.48 1.70
C PRO A 31 7.87 -0.24 1.95
N GLU A 32 8.21 0.08 3.19
CA GLU A 32 9.59 0.11 3.68
C GLU A 32 9.86 -1.12 4.54
N VAL A 33 10.98 -1.80 4.30
CA VAL A 33 11.38 -3.01 5.04
C VAL A 33 12.77 -2.78 5.62
N THR A 34 12.86 -2.81 6.95
CA THR A 34 14.10 -2.59 7.69
C THR A 34 14.49 -3.86 8.44
N ILE A 35 15.67 -4.42 8.15
CA ILE A 35 16.22 -5.56 8.88
C ILE A 35 16.93 -5.04 10.13
N LEU A 36 16.40 -5.38 11.31
CA LEU A 36 16.94 -4.99 12.61
C LEU A 36 17.95 -6.03 13.14
N THR A 37 17.79 -7.29 12.78
CA THR A 37 18.72 -8.38 13.12
C THR A 37 18.72 -9.40 11.97
N PRO A 38 19.88 -9.89 11.52
CA PRO A 38 21.23 -9.54 11.99
C PRO A 38 21.62 -8.10 11.63
N VAL A 39 22.47 -7.49 12.46
CA VAL A 39 23.11 -6.22 12.10
C VAL A 39 24.16 -6.46 11.02
N ASP A 40 24.47 -5.42 10.25
CA ASP A 40 25.49 -5.51 9.20
C ASP A 40 26.85 -5.96 9.77
N GLY A 41 27.52 -6.86 9.05
CA GLY A 41 28.79 -7.47 9.46
C GLY A 41 28.71 -8.49 10.60
N ALA A 42 27.52 -8.86 11.09
CA ALA A 42 27.39 -9.91 12.11
C ALA A 42 27.83 -11.28 11.58
N GLU A 43 28.56 -12.03 12.41
CA GLU A 43 28.84 -13.44 12.12
C GLU A 43 27.57 -14.27 12.31
N LEU A 44 27.17 -14.98 11.25
CA LEU A 44 25.99 -15.84 11.29
C LEU A 44 26.35 -17.24 11.80
N PRO A 45 25.52 -17.85 12.66
CA PRO A 45 25.77 -19.20 13.15
C PRO A 45 25.65 -20.21 12.00
N GLY A 46 26.70 -20.99 11.78
CA GLY A 46 26.70 -22.05 10.78
C GLY A 46 25.79 -23.21 11.18
N GLY A 47 24.82 -23.55 10.33
CA GLY A 47 23.95 -24.72 10.52
C GLY A 47 22.77 -24.54 11.47
N GLU A 48 22.61 -23.36 12.08
CA GLU A 48 21.46 -23.01 12.90
C GLU A 48 20.52 -22.02 12.18
N LYS A 49 19.34 -21.76 12.76
CA LYS A 49 18.43 -20.74 12.23
C LYS A 49 19.03 -19.36 12.45
N VAL A 50 19.10 -18.56 11.39
CA VAL A 50 19.50 -17.15 11.48
C VAL A 50 18.40 -16.38 12.23
N PRO A 51 18.72 -15.66 13.34
CA PRO A 51 17.75 -14.81 14.00
C PRO A 51 17.43 -13.64 13.07
N LEU A 52 16.18 -13.56 12.65
CA LEU A 52 15.69 -12.51 11.76
C LEU A 52 14.65 -11.68 12.49
N VAL A 53 14.88 -10.37 12.54
CA VAL A 53 13.91 -9.39 13.01
C VAL A 53 13.85 -8.29 11.95
N ALA A 54 12.66 -8.08 11.40
CA ALA A 54 12.40 -7.04 10.42
C ALA A 54 11.20 -6.20 10.85
N GLU A 55 11.28 -4.90 10.58
CA GLU A 55 10.19 -3.94 10.72
C GLU A 55 9.69 -3.57 9.32
N ILE A 56 8.36 -3.46 9.19
CA ILE A 56 7.70 -3.19 7.91
C ILE A 56 6.72 -2.05 8.11
N GLU A 57 6.93 -0.97 7.37
CA GLU A 57 6.03 0.17 7.31
C GLU A 57 5.32 0.18 5.96
N GLU A 58 3.98 0.24 5.97
CA GLU A 58 3.18 0.26 4.74
C GLU A 58 1.84 0.98 4.98
N ASN A 59 1.22 1.48 3.91
CA ASN A 59 0.01 2.31 3.96
C ASN A 59 -1.22 1.81 3.16
N LEU A 60 -1.09 0.90 2.18
CA LEU A 60 -2.23 0.44 1.38
C LEU A 60 -2.20 -1.05 0.93
N GLY A 61 -1.98 -1.95 1.88
CA GLY A 61 -2.20 -3.39 1.78
C GLY A 61 -1.02 -4.19 1.24
N LEU A 62 0.02 -4.37 2.05
CA LEU A 62 1.08 -5.34 1.73
C LEU A 62 0.57 -6.78 1.81
N HIS A 63 0.55 -7.48 0.68
CA HIS A 63 0.06 -8.86 0.63
C HIS A 63 1.08 -9.87 1.17
N SER A 64 2.35 -9.76 0.77
CA SER A 64 3.41 -10.71 1.14
C SER A 64 4.79 -10.09 1.02
N TYR A 65 5.73 -10.62 1.80
CA TYR A 65 7.16 -10.29 1.66
C TYR A 65 8.04 -11.53 1.78
N TYR A 66 9.26 -11.42 1.26
CA TYR A 66 10.26 -12.48 1.22
C TYR A 66 11.61 -11.90 1.62
N ILE A 67 12.32 -12.57 2.53
CA ILE A 67 13.69 -12.21 2.90
C ILE A 67 14.60 -13.37 2.48
N TRP A 68 15.64 -13.01 1.74
CA TRP A 68 16.63 -13.94 1.20
C TRP A 68 17.99 -13.66 1.80
N LEU A 69 18.70 -14.71 2.19
CA LEU A 69 20.13 -14.65 2.49
C LEU A 69 20.90 -15.04 1.23
N VAL A 70 21.78 -14.17 0.76
CA VAL A 70 22.62 -14.44 -0.42
C VAL A 70 24.01 -14.82 0.06
N ASN A 71 24.50 -15.98 -0.34
CA ASN A 71 25.87 -16.40 -0.03
C ASN A 71 26.86 -15.66 -0.94
N GLU A 72 27.80 -14.93 -0.35
CA GLU A 72 28.78 -14.14 -1.10
C GLU A 72 29.72 -14.99 -1.97
N ARG A 73 29.96 -16.25 -1.59
CA ARG A 73 30.91 -17.13 -2.30
C ARG A 73 30.38 -17.61 -3.64
N ASP A 74 29.12 -18.02 -3.69
CA ASP A 74 28.50 -18.66 -4.85
C ASP A 74 27.33 -17.84 -5.44
N GLY A 75 26.92 -16.76 -4.78
CA GLY A 75 25.81 -15.91 -5.19
C GLY A 75 24.43 -16.56 -5.04
N MET A 76 24.33 -17.74 -4.42
CA MET A 76 23.09 -18.48 -4.35
C MET A 76 22.17 -17.91 -3.26
N PRO A 77 20.93 -17.51 -3.61
CA PRO A 77 19.96 -17.04 -2.63
C PRO A 77 19.31 -18.22 -1.89
N SER A 78 19.19 -18.08 -0.58
CA SER A 78 18.43 -18.98 0.29
C SER A 78 17.26 -18.23 0.91
N LEU A 79 16.04 -18.73 0.72
CA LEU A 79 14.85 -18.14 1.34
C LEU A 79 14.90 -18.38 2.85
N ILE A 80 14.93 -17.32 3.65
CA ILE A 80 14.98 -17.41 5.12
C ILE A 80 13.65 -17.04 5.76
N GLU A 81 12.87 -16.16 5.13
CA GLU A 81 11.52 -15.84 5.60
C GLU A 81 10.56 -15.58 4.44
N LYS A 82 9.33 -16.06 4.63
CA LYS A 82 8.17 -15.72 3.83
C LYS A 82 7.03 -15.42 4.80
N GLN A 83 6.44 -14.24 4.64
CA GLN A 83 5.19 -13.93 5.32
C GLN A 83 4.10 -13.59 4.33
N HIS A 84 2.90 -13.99 4.71
CA HIS A 84 1.66 -13.69 4.04
C HIS A 84 0.75 -13.01 5.05
N LEU A 85 0.37 -11.77 4.76
CA LEU A 85 -0.31 -10.91 5.74
C LEU A 85 -1.84 -10.95 5.55
N HIS A 86 -2.32 -11.24 4.33
CA HIS A 86 -3.74 -11.19 3.95
C HIS A 86 -4.11 -12.21 2.87
#